data_AF-A0A7S1RM70-F1
#
_entry.id   AF-A0A7S1RM70-F1
#
_cell.length_a   1.000
_cell.length_b   1.000
_cell.length_c   1.000
_cell.angle_alpha   90.00
_cell.angle_beta   90.00
_cell.angle_gamma   90.00
#
_symmetry.space_group_name_H-M   'P 1'
#
loop_
_entity.id
_entity.type
_entity.pdbx_description
1 polymer ?
#
loop_
_entity_poly.entity_id
_entity_poly.type
_entity_poly.pdbx_seq_one_letter_code
_entity_poly.pdbx_strand_id
1 'polypeptide(L)'
;AQVVEALRTLEAEEMRRTAKYRCPECGDVVKKRPLLAFFWERADRGAEENALLQRFFAEERYRHLLEPRYHHVNDARQLRKELSESVAMLEALARSQPSFRDEWHVV
;
A
#
# COMPACT_ATOMS: atom_id res chain seq x y z
N ALA A 1 -22.71 13.55 25.89
CA ALA A 1 -21.23 13.55 25.93
C ALA A 1 -20.62 12.15 25.87
N GLN A 2 -21.14 11.14 26.60
CA GLN A 2 -20.60 9.76 26.59
C GLN A 2 -20.57 9.05 25.23
N VAL A 3 -21.60 9.24 24.40
CA VAL A 3 -21.68 8.61 23.06
C VAL A 3 -20.57 9.09 22.12
N VAL A 4 -20.21 10.38 22.21
CA VAL A 4 -19.14 10.98 21.40
C VAL A 4 -17.77 10.42 21.80
N GLU A 5 -17.55 10.21 23.09
CA GLU A 5 -16.29 9.65 23.62
C GLU A 5 -16.14 8.16 23.29
N ALA A 6 -17.23 7.40 23.35
CA ALA A 6 -17.27 6.02 22.90
C ALA A 6 -16.99 5.89 21.39
N LEU A 7 -17.57 6.78 20.56
CA LEU A 7 -17.29 6.84 19.11
C LEU A 7 -15.81 7.10 18.83
N ARG A 8 -15.20 8.08 19.51
CA ARG A 8 -13.76 8.38 19.36
C ARG A 8 -12.87 7.22 19.73
N THR A 9 -13.23 6.48 20.78
CA THR A 9 -12.48 5.30 21.23
C THR A 9 -12.52 4.20 20.18
N LEU A 10 -13.70 3.92 19.63
CA LEU A 10 -13.88 2.95 18.54
C LEU A 10 -13.15 3.37 17.26
N GLU A 11 -13.18 4.65 16.90
CA GLU A 11 -12.42 5.17 15.76
C GLU A 11 -10.90 5.02 15.96
N ALA A 12 -10.39 5.30 17.15
CA ALA A 12 -8.97 5.16 17.47
C ALA A 12 -8.53 3.69 17.51
N GLU A 13 -9.38 2.78 17.96
CA GLU A 13 -9.14 1.33 17.89
C GLU A 13 -9.15 0.84 16.45
N GLU A 14 -10.11 1.29 15.64
CA GLU A 14 -10.20 0.94 14.23
C GLU A 14 -9.00 1.46 13.43
N MET A 15 -8.58 2.70 13.70
CA MET A 15 -7.36 3.28 13.12
C MET A 15 -6.12 2.47 13.48
N ARG A 16 -5.97 2.06 14.75
CA ARG A 16 -4.84 1.19 15.17
C ARG A 16 -4.90 -0.19 14.50
N ARG A 17 -6.07 -0.81 14.44
CA ARG A 17 -6.29 -2.12 13.80
C ARG A 17 -5.96 -2.10 12.31
N THR A 18 -6.27 -0.99 11.65
CA THR A 18 -6.10 -0.83 10.19
C THR A 18 -4.87 0.00 9.82
N ALA A 19 -4.01 0.37 10.77
CA ALA A 19 -2.87 1.26 10.55
C ALA A 19 -1.94 0.75 9.42
N LYS A 20 -1.65 -0.56 9.42
CA LYS A 20 -0.86 -1.22 8.37
C LYS A 20 -1.52 -1.26 6.99
N TYR A 21 -2.79 -0.88 6.90
CA TYR A 21 -3.62 -0.94 5.71
C TYR A 21 -4.15 0.43 5.30
N ARG A 22 -3.60 1.51 5.87
CA ARG A 22 -3.96 2.89 5.56
C ARG A 22 -2.88 3.55 4.71
N CYS A 23 -3.30 4.41 3.81
CA CYS A 23 -2.39 5.30 3.11
C CYS A 23 -1.74 6.25 4.14
N PRO A 24 -0.41 6.38 4.16
CA PRO A 24 0.28 7.25 5.11
C PRO A 24 -0.02 8.74 4.87
N GLU A 25 -0.47 9.13 3.66
CA GLU A 25 -0.76 10.53 3.35
C GLU A 25 -2.22 10.93 3.65
N CYS A 26 -3.19 10.22 3.08
CA CYS A 26 -4.61 10.59 3.25
C CYS A 26 -5.32 9.82 4.37
N GLY A 27 -4.68 8.83 4.98
CA GLY A 27 -5.26 8.03 6.07
C GLY A 27 -6.37 7.07 5.64
N ASP A 28 -6.76 7.03 4.37
CA ASP A 28 -7.79 6.11 3.87
C ASP A 28 -7.31 4.66 3.91
N VAL A 29 -8.25 3.75 4.16
CA VAL A 29 -7.99 2.32 4.10
C VAL A 29 -7.84 1.89 2.65
N VAL A 30 -6.70 1.28 2.31
CA VAL A 30 -6.38 0.77 0.96
C VAL A 30 -7.45 -0.20 0.48
N LYS A 31 -7.98 -1.03 1.39
CA LYS A 31 -9.09 -1.97 1.12
C LYS A 31 -10.43 -1.31 0.75
N LYS A 32 -10.61 0.00 0.96
CA LYS A 32 -11.81 0.71 0.48
C LYS A 32 -11.74 1.05 -1.00
N ARG A 33 -10.58 0.90 -1.65
CA ARG A 33 -10.39 1.15 -3.08
C ARG A 33 -10.55 -0.17 -3.84
N PRO A 34 -11.59 -0.35 -4.67
CA PRO A 34 -11.93 -1.68 -5.20
C PRO A 34 -10.79 -2.40 -5.93
N LEU A 35 -9.99 -1.68 -6.73
CA LEU A 35 -8.90 -2.29 -7.50
C LEU A 35 -7.67 -2.64 -6.66
N LEU A 36 -7.24 -1.74 -5.77
CA LEU A 36 -6.13 -2.05 -4.85
C LEU A 36 -6.52 -3.16 -3.87
N ALA A 37 -7.75 -3.13 -3.35
CA ALA A 37 -8.30 -4.20 -2.53
C ALA A 37 -8.31 -5.53 -3.29
N PHE A 38 -8.76 -5.54 -4.55
CA PHE A 38 -8.76 -6.72 -5.40
C PHE A 38 -7.36 -7.31 -5.59
N PHE A 39 -6.36 -6.48 -5.93
CA PHE A 39 -4.99 -6.96 -6.11
C PHE A 39 -4.35 -7.44 -4.81
N TRP A 40 -4.62 -6.76 -3.71
CA TRP A 40 -4.19 -7.22 -2.40
C TRP A 40 -4.77 -8.58 -2.07
N GLU A 41 -6.09 -8.74 -2.12
CA GLU A 41 -6.75 -10.01 -1.78
C GLU A 41 -6.25 -11.16 -2.66
N ARG A 42 -5.94 -10.89 -3.93
CA ARG A 42 -5.30 -11.88 -4.81
C ARG A 42 -3.89 -12.22 -4.35
N ALA A 43 -3.06 -11.24 -4.03
CA ALA A 43 -1.70 -11.46 -3.53
C ALA A 43 -1.71 -12.23 -2.20
N ASP A 44 -2.59 -11.87 -1.27
CA ASP A 44 -2.76 -12.50 0.04
C ASP A 44 -3.17 -13.99 -0.08
N ARG A 45 -3.97 -14.32 -1.09
CA ARG A 45 -4.39 -15.70 -1.40
C ARG A 45 -3.41 -16.45 -2.31
N GLY A 46 -2.30 -15.83 -2.72
CA GLY A 46 -1.34 -16.43 -3.67
C GLY A 46 -1.87 -16.57 -5.11
N ALA A 47 -2.95 -15.87 -5.46
CA ALA A 47 -3.59 -15.91 -6.79
C ALA A 47 -3.11 -14.79 -7.74
N GLU A 48 -2.21 -13.91 -7.28
CA GLU A 48 -1.56 -12.91 -8.14
C GLU A 48 -0.37 -13.55 -8.86
N GLU A 49 -0.35 -13.55 -10.19
CA GLU A 49 0.71 -14.21 -10.98
C GLU A 49 1.99 -13.36 -11.06
N ASN A 50 1.85 -12.04 -10.90
CA ASN A 50 2.98 -11.13 -10.94
C ASN A 50 3.72 -11.13 -9.60
N ALA A 51 4.91 -11.72 -9.59
CA ALA A 51 5.77 -11.80 -8.40
C ALA A 51 6.10 -10.43 -7.79
N LEU A 52 6.22 -9.37 -8.61
CA LEU A 52 6.47 -8.02 -8.10
C LEU A 52 5.27 -7.48 -7.34
N LEU A 53 4.04 -7.74 -7.83
CA LEU A 53 2.82 -7.36 -7.12
C LEU A 53 2.60 -8.21 -5.85
N GLN A 54 2.93 -9.49 -5.87
CA GLN A 54 2.91 -10.31 -4.65
C GLN A 54 3.82 -9.70 -3.58
N ARG A 55 5.06 -9.38 -3.94
CA ARG A 55 6.04 -8.75 -3.04
C ARG A 55 5.61 -7.35 -2.60
N PHE A 56 5.03 -6.58 -3.52
CA PHE A 56 4.47 -5.26 -3.23
C PHE A 56 3.49 -5.29 -2.05
N PHE A 57 2.52 -6.21 -2.08
CA PHE A 57 1.51 -6.30 -1.01
C PHE A 57 2.00 -7.04 0.24
N ALA A 58 3.09 -7.81 0.13
CA ALA A 58 3.67 -8.56 1.25
C ALA A 58 4.68 -7.76 2.08
N GLU A 59 5.48 -6.88 1.46
CA GLU A 59 6.60 -6.18 2.10
C GLU A 59 6.21 -4.75 2.52
N GLU A 60 6.44 -4.40 3.79
CA GLU A 60 6.03 -3.08 4.32
C GLU A 60 6.75 -1.90 3.65
N ARG A 61 7.98 -2.12 3.19
CA ARG A 61 8.81 -1.07 2.58
C ARG A 61 8.18 -0.46 1.32
N TYR A 62 7.28 -1.16 0.64
CA TYR A 62 6.62 -0.66 -0.56
C TYR A 62 5.32 0.11 -0.27
N ARG A 63 4.88 0.20 0.99
CA ARG A 63 3.62 0.86 1.37
C ARG A 63 3.57 2.34 0.99
N HIS A 64 4.70 3.03 0.90
CA HIS A 64 4.74 4.43 0.46
C HIS A 64 4.24 4.58 -0.97
N LEU A 65 4.43 3.58 -1.85
CA LEU A 65 3.84 3.60 -3.19
C LEU A 65 2.30 3.44 -3.19
N LEU A 66 1.65 3.29 -2.04
CA LEU A 66 0.21 3.47 -1.89
C LEU A 66 -0.15 4.96 -1.68
N GLU A 67 0.75 5.86 -2.06
CA GLU A 67 0.54 7.30 -2.15
C GLU A 67 -0.71 7.65 -2.98
N PRO A 68 -1.29 8.84 -2.75
CA PRO A 68 -2.49 9.33 -3.45
C PRO A 68 -2.44 9.23 -4.97
N ARG A 69 -1.24 9.27 -5.56
CA ARG A 69 -1.04 9.07 -7.01
C ARG A 69 -1.71 7.78 -7.52
N TYR A 70 -1.57 6.68 -6.79
CA TYR A 70 -2.14 5.39 -7.20
C TYR A 70 -3.62 5.24 -6.84
N HIS A 71 -4.17 6.13 -6.01
CA HIS A 71 -5.60 6.14 -5.69
C HIS A 71 -6.49 6.53 -6.87
N HIS A 72 -5.96 7.29 -7.83
CA HIS A 72 -6.71 7.78 -8.97
C HIS A 72 -6.72 6.80 -10.16
N VAL A 73 -5.89 5.76 -10.12
CA VAL A 73 -5.77 4.80 -11.22
C VAL A 73 -6.90 3.77 -11.13
N ASN A 74 -7.94 4.01 -11.92
CA ASN A 74 -9.11 3.12 -12.03
C ASN A 74 -8.97 2.07 -13.16
N ASP A 75 -7.80 1.99 -13.80
CA ASP A 75 -7.50 0.99 -14.82
C ASP A 75 -6.62 -0.11 -14.23
N ALA A 76 -7.12 -1.35 -14.24
CA ALA A 76 -6.44 -2.50 -13.67
C ALA A 76 -5.09 -2.80 -14.35
N ARG A 77 -4.99 -2.60 -15.67
CA ARG A 77 -3.78 -2.87 -16.44
C ARG A 77 -2.72 -1.79 -16.17
N GLN A 78 -3.15 -0.53 -16.14
CA GLN A 78 -2.29 0.60 -15.80
C GLN A 78 -1.76 0.46 -14.37
N LEU A 79 -2.64 0.16 -13.41
CA LEU A 79 -2.25 0.01 -12.01
C LEU A 79 -1.21 -1.10 -11.83
N ARG A 80 -1.43 -2.28 -12.45
CA ARG A 80 -0.43 -3.37 -12.42
C ARG A 80 0.90 -2.93 -13.00
N LYS A 81 0.86 -2.25 -14.17
CA LYS A 81 2.07 -1.79 -14.85
C LYS A 81 2.85 -0.81 -13.96
N GLU A 82 2.21 0.26 -13.51
CA GLU A 82 2.88 1.31 -12.75
C GLU A 82 3.40 0.81 -11.40
N LEU A 83 2.66 -0.04 -10.69
CA LEU A 83 3.14 -0.63 -9.44
C LEU A 83 4.33 -1.57 -9.68
N SER A 84 4.25 -2.42 -10.71
CA SER A 84 5.34 -3.36 -11.01
C SER A 84 6.60 -2.62 -11.47
N GLU A 85 6.46 -1.56 -12.26
CA GLU A 85 7.58 -0.72 -12.70
C GLU A 85 8.24 -0.01 -11.52
N SER A 86 7.46 0.58 -10.62
CA SER A 86 7.99 1.22 -9.41
C SER A 86 8.72 0.24 -8.50
N VAL A 87 8.16 -0.96 -8.27
CA VAL A 87 8.83 -2.00 -7.48
C VAL A 87 10.12 -2.46 -8.15
N ALA A 88 10.10 -2.73 -9.46
CA ALA A 88 11.29 -3.14 -10.20
C ALA A 88 12.41 -2.08 -10.13
N MET A 89 12.05 -0.80 -10.22
CA MET A 89 12.97 0.33 -10.10
C MET A 89 13.58 0.41 -8.70
N LEU A 90 12.76 0.35 -7.64
CA LEU A 90 13.26 0.34 -6.26
C LEU A 90 14.19 -0.85 -6.00
N GLU A 91 13.90 -2.03 -6.55
CA GLU A 91 14.77 -3.20 -6.42
C GLU A 91 16.07 -3.08 -7.21
N ALA A 92 16.03 -2.48 -8.40
CA ALA A 92 17.24 -2.18 -9.16
C ALA A 92 18.13 -1.19 -8.40
N LEU A 93 17.54 -0.15 -7.81
CA LEU A 93 18.23 0.85 -7.02
C LEU A 93 18.81 0.27 -5.72
N ALA A 94 18.03 -0.53 -4.98
CA ALA A 94 18.52 -1.18 -3.76
C ALA A 94 19.69 -2.16 -4.04
N ARG A 95 19.75 -2.75 -5.24
CA ARG A 95 20.87 -3.58 -5.69
C ARG A 95 22.10 -2.75 -6.06
N SER A 96 21.93 -1.59 -6.69
CA SER A 96 23.04 -0.71 -7.06
C SER A 96 23.61 0.07 -5.88
N GLN A 97 22.82 0.30 -4.83
CA GLN A 97 23.23 1.01 -3.62
C GLN A 97 22.86 0.23 -2.34
N PRO A 98 23.68 -0.77 -1.94
CA PRO A 98 23.36 -1.65 -0.81
C PRO A 98 23.29 -0.97 0.56
N SER A 99 23.89 0.22 0.70
CA SER A 99 23.89 1.02 1.92
C SER A 99 22.61 1.84 2.14
N PHE A 100 21.72 1.90 1.14
CA PHE A 100 20.51 2.74 1.12
C PHE A 100 19.23 1.90 1.20
N ARG A 101 19.16 0.96 2.15
CA ARG A 101 18.07 -0.04 2.15
C ARG A 101 16.71 0.48 2.61
N ASP A 102 16.63 1.58 3.36
CA ASP A 102 15.38 1.96 4.06
C ASP A 102 15.03 3.46 4.02
N GLU A 103 15.78 4.31 3.30
CA GLU A 103 15.54 5.76 3.24
C GLU A 103 15.11 6.20 1.83
N TRP A 104 13.92 5.75 1.39
CA TRP A 104 13.28 6.33 0.21
C TRP A 104 12.35 7.45 0.66
N HIS A 105 12.86 8.68 0.71
CA HIS A 105 12.02 9.88 0.70
C HIS A 105 11.75 10.24 -0.77
N VAL A 106 10.52 10.04 -1.23
CA VAL A 106 10.06 10.63 -2.50
C VAL A 106 10.04 12.15 -2.29
N VAL A 107 10.84 12.88 -3.07
CA VAL A 107 10.89 14.36 -3.06
C VAL A 107 9.73 14.91 -3.86
#